data_AF-A0A935AMM4-F1
#
_entry.id   AF-A0A935AMM4-F1
#
_cell.length_a   1.000
_cell.length_b   1.000
_cell.length_c   1.000
_cell.angle_alpha   90.00
_cell.angle_beta   90.00
_cell.angle_gamma   90.00
#
_symmetry.space_group_name_H-M   'P 1'
#
loop_
_entity.id
_entity.type
_entity.pdbx_description
1 polymer ?
#
loop_
_entity_poly.entity_id
_entity_poly.type
_entity_poly.pdbx_seq_one_letter_code
_entity_poly.pdbx_strand_id
1 'polypeptide(L)' 'MSRVIQIRDVPDDVHDALAGAAEAQGLSLTRYMLRELEHLAKRSQVVHENAATIRHAQAEVRGRVDRSTILATLREGRGD' A
#
# COMPACT_ATOMS: atom_id res chain seq x y z
N MET A 1 24.87 -5.67 1.49
CA MET A 1 25.25 -6.70 0.49
C MET A 1 24.11 -6.83 -0.50
N SER A 2 24.39 -6.81 -1.81
CA SER A 2 23.39 -7.15 -2.82
C SER A 2 23.08 -8.65 -2.74
N ARG A 3 21.79 -8.99 -2.87
CA ARG A 3 21.32 -10.38 -2.94
C ARG A 3 20.65 -10.56 -4.31
N VAL A 4 20.95 -11.67 -4.96
CA VAL A 4 20.30 -12.05 -6.23
C VAL A 4 19.09 -12.92 -5.91
N ILE A 5 17.95 -12.60 -6.51
CA ILE A 5 16.73 -13.40 -6.45
C ILE A 5 16.50 -13.98 -7.84
N GLN A 6 16.37 -15.29 -7.92
CA GLN A 6 15.93 -15.98 -9.13
C GLN A 6 14.50 -16.45 -8.93
N ILE A 7 13.62 -16.07 -9.86
CA ILE A 7 12.23 -16.56 -9.92
C ILE A 7 12.21 -17.67 -10.97
N ARG A 8 11.79 -18.87 -10.57
CA ARG A 8 11.74 -20.05 -11.44
C ARG A 8 10.33 -20.25 -11.97
N ASP A 9 10.25 -20.90 -13.12
CA ASP A 9 8.99 -21.36 -13.71
C ASP A 9 7.97 -20.23 -13.92
N VAL A 10 8.46 -19.05 -14.34
CA VAL A 10 7.59 -17.92 -14.71
C VAL A 10 6.93 -18.25 -16.04
N PRO A 11 5.59 -18.32 -16.11
CA PRO A 11 4.89 -18.51 -17.37
C PRO A 11 5.20 -17.39 -18.35
N ASP A 12 5.28 -17.72 -19.65
CA ASP A 12 5.66 -16.75 -20.69
C ASP A 12 4.72 -15.54 -20.73
N ASP A 13 3.42 -15.77 -20.57
CA ASP A 13 2.40 -14.70 -20.54
C ASP A 13 2.60 -13.74 -19.36
N VAL A 14 2.98 -14.27 -18.19
CA VAL A 14 3.32 -13.46 -17.01
C VAL A 14 4.60 -12.67 -17.25
N HIS A 15 5.62 -13.31 -17.83
CA HIS A 15 6.87 -12.63 -18.17
C HIS A 15 6.64 -11.47 -19.13
N ASP A 16 5.87 -11.69 -20.20
CA ASP A 16 5.58 -10.69 -21.22
C ASP A 16 4.77 -9.51 -20.66
N ALA A 17 3.78 -9.79 -19.80
CA ALA A 17 3.02 -8.76 -19.11
C ALA A 17 3.92 -7.88 -18.22
N LEU A 18 4.85 -8.48 -17.48
CA LEU A 18 5.80 -7.75 -16.63
C LEU A 18 6.81 -6.95 -17.46
N ALA A 19 7.28 -7.50 -18.58
CA ALA A 19 8.18 -6.82 -19.50
C ALA A 19 7.50 -5.59 -20.13
N GLY A 20 6.27 -5.74 -20.62
CA GLY A 20 5.49 -4.62 -21.15
C GLY A 20 5.20 -3.54 -20.09
N ALA A 21 4.89 -3.93 -18.85
CA ALA A 21 4.71 -2.99 -17.75
C ALA A 21 5.99 -2.22 -17.38
N ALA A 22 7.16 -2.86 -17.49
CA ALA A 22 8.46 -2.23 -17.28
C ALA A 22 8.78 -1.23 -18.42
N GLU A 23 8.56 -1.63 -19.66
CA GLU A 23 8.78 -0.80 -20.85
C GLU A 23 7.90 0.45 -20.84
N ALA A 24 6.61 0.31 -20.53
CA ALA A 24 5.67 1.41 -20.41
C ALA A 24 6.10 2.48 -19.37
N GLN A 25 6.99 2.11 -18.45
CA GLN A 25 7.53 2.98 -17.41
C GLN A 25 8.99 3.40 -17.68
N GLY A 26 9.56 3.01 -18.82
CA GLY A 26 10.95 3.30 -19.17
C GLY A 26 11.97 2.59 -18.26
N LEU A 27 11.60 1.45 -17.69
CA LEU A 27 12.43 0.68 -16.78
C LEU A 27 12.88 -0.63 -17.43
N SER A 28 14.07 -1.11 -17.06
CA SER A 28 14.42 -2.51 -17.31
C SER A 28 13.56 -3.42 -16.43
N LEU A 29 13.27 -4.64 -16.92
CA LEU A 29 12.49 -5.62 -16.18
C LEU A 29 13.04 -5.86 -14.76
N THR A 30 14.36 -6.00 -14.61
CA THR A 30 14.99 -6.18 -13.29
C THR A 30 14.74 -5.00 -12.35
N ARG A 31 14.85 -3.75 -12.85
CA ARG A 31 14.62 -2.55 -12.02
C ARG A 31 13.14 -2.40 -11.66
N TYR A 32 12.25 -2.70 -12.59
CA TYR A 32 10.82 -2.76 -12.34
C TYR A 32 10.50 -3.79 -11.24
N MET A 33 10.96 -5.03 -11.39
CA MET A 33 10.74 -6.10 -10.42
C MET A 33 11.29 -5.77 -9.04
N LEU A 34 12.49 -5.18 -8.95
CA LEU A 34 13.05 -4.75 -7.67
C LEU A 34 12.14 -3.75 -6.95
N ARG A 35 11.65 -2.73 -7.67
CA ARG A 35 10.74 -1.73 -7.12
C ARG A 35 9.42 -2.36 -6.63
N GLU A 36 8.84 -3.25 -7.43
CA GLU A 36 7.61 -3.94 -7.04
C GLU A 36 7.82 -4.84 -5.81
N LEU A 37 8.95 -5.53 -5.71
CA LEU A 37 9.30 -6.31 -4.52
C LEU A 37 9.50 -5.43 -3.27
N GLU A 38 10.12 -4.27 -3.41
CA GLU A 38 10.23 -3.29 -2.31
C GLU A 38 8.86 -2.79 -1.85
N HIS A 39 7.97 -2.49 -2.80
CA HIS A 39 6.59 -2.09 -2.48
C HIS A 39 5.83 -3.21 -1.76
N LEU A 40 5.96 -4.45 -2.22
CA LEU A 40 5.31 -5.60 -1.61
C LEU A 40 5.80 -5.83 -0.18
N ALA A 41 7.12 -5.77 0.04
CA ALA A 41 7.71 -5.91 1.37
C ALA A 41 7.18 -4.83 2.32
N LYS A 42 7.19 -3.56 1.87
CA LYS A 42 6.69 -2.42 2.66
C LYS A 42 5.19 -2.52 2.93
N ARG A 43 4.38 -2.98 1.97
CA ARG A 43 2.93 -3.09 2.14
C ARG A 43 2.57 -3.99 3.31
N SER A 44 3.24 -5.15 3.43
CA SER A 44 3.00 -6.06 4.56
C SER A 44 3.33 -5.42 5.92
N GLN A 45 4.44 -4.69 5.98
CA GLN A 45 4.89 -3.98 7.17
C GLN A 45 3.92 -2.86 7.56
N VAL A 46 3.52 -2.04 6.59
CA VAL A 46 2.59 -0.91 6.79
C VAL A 46 1.23 -1.40 7.28
N VAL A 47 0.70 -2.50 6.74
CA VAL A 47 -0.57 -3.07 7.22
C VAL A 47 -0.47 -3.49 8.69
N HIS A 48 0.63 -4.13 9.08
CA HIS A 48 0.85 -4.54 10.46
C HIS A 48 0.98 -3.34 11.41
N GLU A 49 1.78 -2.33 11.03
CA GLU A 49 1.97 -1.09 11.79
C GLU A 49 0.67 -0.30 11.93
N ASN A 50 -0.11 -0.16 10.85
CA ASN A 50 -1.38 0.54 10.87
C ASN A 50 -2.37 -0.08 11.85
N ALA A 51 -2.44 -1.41 11.92
CA ALA A 51 -3.32 -2.09 12.87
C ALA A 51 -2.95 -1.78 14.33
N ALA A 52 -1.65 -1.67 14.64
CA ALA A 52 -1.19 -1.28 15.98
C ALA A 52 -1.51 0.19 16.28
N THR A 53 -1.21 1.09 15.36
CA THR A 53 -1.52 2.53 15.49
C THR A 53 -3.01 2.78 15.66
N ILE A 54 -3.87 2.11 14.88
CA ILE A 54 -5.33 2.23 14.99
C ILE A 54 -5.80 1.77 16.37
N ARG A 55 -5.31 0.62 16.87
CA ARG A 55 -5.66 0.13 18.22
C ARG A 55 -5.23 1.10 19.31
N HIS A 56 -4.02 1.66 19.22
CA HIS A 56 -3.53 2.65 20.18
C HIS A 56 -4.40 3.91 20.17
N ALA A 57 -4.64 4.47 18.99
CA ALA A 57 -5.49 5.64 18.82
C ALA A 57 -6.92 5.39 19.34
N GLN A 58 -7.50 4.22 19.10
CA GLN A 58 -8.82 3.85 19.63
C GLN A 58 -8.83 3.70 21.16
N ALA A 59 -7.73 3.27 21.78
CA ALA A 59 -7.63 3.15 23.22
C ALA A 59 -7.49 4.53 23.90
N GLU A 60 -6.77 5.46 23.28
CA GLU A 60 -6.63 6.84 23.77
C GLU A 60 -7.88 7.68 23.52
N VAL A 61 -8.44 7.59 22.32
CA VAL A 61 -9.68 8.27 21.93
C VAL A 61 -10.84 7.46 22.50
N ARG A 62 -11.13 7.67 23.79
CA ARG A 62 -12.27 7.06 24.51
C ARG A 62 -13.65 7.46 23.98
N GLY A 63 -13.73 8.16 22.84
CA GLY A 63 -14.96 8.64 22.23
C GLY A 63 -15.37 7.78 21.04
N ARG A 64 -16.54 7.15 21.12
CA ARG A 64 -17.24 6.65 19.93
C ARG A 64 -18.05 7.82 19.36
N VAL A 65 -17.53 8.45 18.31
CA VAL A 65 -18.29 9.46 17.56
C VAL A 65 -18.96 8.75 16.40
N ASP A 66 -20.28 8.82 16.34
CA ASP A 66 -21.04 8.26 15.24
C ASP A 66 -20.91 9.14 13.98
N ARG A 67 -21.20 8.54 12.83
CA ARG A 67 -21.11 9.22 11.53
C ARG A 67 -22.03 10.44 11.42
N SER A 68 -23.22 10.42 12.03
CA SER A 68 -24.13 11.56 11.98
C SER A 68 -23.58 12.76 12.74
N THR A 69 -22.95 12.55 13.89
CA THR A 69 -22.27 13.60 14.66
C THR A 69 -21.13 14.23 13.85
N ILE A 70 -20.29 13.42 13.20
CA ILE A 70 -19.20 13.92 12.32
C ILE A 70 -19.77 14.79 11.19
N LEU A 71 -20.83 14.33 10.54
CA LEU A 71 -21.43 15.05 9.41
C LEU A 71 -22.16 16.33 9.84
N ALA A 72 -22.77 16.34 11.03
CA ALA A 72 -23.41 17.52 11.58
C ALA A 72 -22.37 18.63 11.86
N THR A 73 -21.28 18.31 12.55
CA THR A 73 -20.20 19.28 12.84
C THR A 73 -19.55 19.81 11.56
N LEU A 74 -19.39 18.97 10.54
CA LEU A 74 -18.85 19.39 9.24
C LEU A 74 -19.78 20.32 8.44
N ARG A 75 -21.10 20.22 8.63
CA ARG A 75 -22.07 21.14 8.01
C ARG A 75 -22.11 22.46 8.77
N GLU A 76 -22.16 22.38 10.10
CA GLU A 76 -22.12 23.55 10.99
C GLU A 76 -20.88 24.41 10.71
N GLY A 77 -19.70 23.79 10.56
CA GLY A 77 -18.46 24.50 10.19
C GLY A 77 -18.42 25.06 8.77
N ARG A 78 -19.26 24.56 7.85
CA ARG A 78 -19.42 25.10 6.48
C ARG A 78 -20.51 26.18 6.40
N GLY A 79 -21.35 26.32 7.43
CA GLY A 79 -22.48 27.25 7.46
C GLY A 79 -23.73 26.76 6.72
N ASP A 80 -23.85 25.44 6.49
CA ASP A 80 -25.04 24.79 5.91
C ASP A 80 -26.10 24.43 6.97
#